data_AF-A0A7W1TCT7-F1
#
_entry.id   AF-A0A7W1TCT7-F1
#
_cell.length_a   1.000
_cell.length_b   1.000
_cell.length_c   1.000
_cell.angle_alpha   90.00
_cell.angle_beta   90.00
_cell.angle_gamma   90.00
#
_symmetry.space_group_name_H-M   'P 1'
#
loop_
_entity.id
_entity.type
_entity.pdbx_description
1 polymer ?
#
loop_
_entity_poly.entity_id
_entity_poly.type
_entity_poly.pdbx_seq_one_letter_code
_entity_poly.pdbx_strand_id
1 'polypeptide(L)' 'MSWSEDEFATLDLGDERRNQRAIRVADQLGSAPHESIPKACGGWAESKAAYRLFDNPEGGVG' A
#
# COMPACT_ATOMS: atom_id res chain seq x y z
N MET A 1 -6.29 5.85 -14.44
CA MET A 1 -6.31 6.79 -13.31
C MET A 1 -7.48 6.46 -12.43
N SER A 2 -7.22 5.53 -11.50
CA SER A 2 -8.05 5.33 -10.31
C SER A 2 -7.81 6.49 -9.34
N TRP A 3 -8.68 6.65 -8.35
CA TRP A 3 -8.48 7.65 -7.30
C TRP A 3 -7.12 7.50 -6.62
N SER A 4 -6.66 6.26 -6.35
CA SER A 4 -5.35 6.02 -5.74
C SER A 4 -4.19 6.34 -6.68
N GLU A 5 -4.29 6.12 -7.99
CA GLU A 5 -3.25 6.56 -8.94
C GLU A 5 -3.08 8.09 -8.92
N ASP A 6 -4.18 8.84 -8.82
CA ASP A 6 -4.13 10.31 -8.76
C ASP A 6 -3.62 10.80 -7.40
N GLU A 7 -4.12 10.22 -6.29
CA GLU A 7 -3.73 10.59 -4.92
C GLU A 7 -2.23 10.37 -4.68
N PHE A 8 -1.67 9.28 -5.22
CA PHE A 8 -0.27 8.91 -5.03
C PHE A 8 0.62 9.28 -6.22
N ALA A 9 0.16 10.13 -7.13
CA ALA A 9 0.93 10.50 -8.33
C ALA A 9 2.31 11.11 -8.03
N THR A 10 2.49 11.71 -6.85
CA THR A 10 3.76 12.30 -6.38
C THR A 10 4.45 11.48 -5.30
N LEU A 11 4.00 10.25 -5.04
CA LEU A 11 4.60 9.37 -4.04
C LEU A 11 5.98 8.90 -4.52
N ASP A 12 7.00 9.10 -3.70
CA ASP A 12 8.34 8.54 -3.92
C ASP A 12 8.86 7.87 -2.65
N LEU A 13 8.86 6.54 -2.66
CA LEU A 13 9.41 5.68 -1.60
C LEU A 13 10.84 5.20 -1.89
N GLY A 14 11.52 5.81 -2.87
CA GLY A 14 12.88 5.46 -3.30
C GLY A 14 12.99 4.15 -4.10
N ASP A 15 11.89 3.44 -4.29
CA ASP A 15 11.78 2.26 -5.15
C ASP A 15 10.40 2.25 -5.82
N GLU A 16 10.37 2.27 -7.15
CA GLU A 16 9.15 2.27 -7.96
C GLU A 16 8.23 1.08 -7.62
N ARG A 17 8.79 -0.07 -7.25
CA ARG A 17 7.99 -1.24 -6.85
C ARG A 17 7.27 -1.03 -5.52
N ARG A 18 7.79 -0.15 -4.65
CA ARG A 18 7.11 0.26 -3.42
C ARG A 18 6.00 1.27 -3.73
N ASN A 19 6.23 2.22 -4.63
CA ASN A 19 5.20 3.18 -5.09
C ASN A 19 3.98 2.44 -5.67
N GLN A 20 4.21 1.52 -6.61
CA GLN A 20 3.14 0.71 -7.22
C GLN A 20 2.40 -0.15 -6.20
N ARG A 21 3.11 -0.63 -5.18
CA ARG A 21 2.49 -1.40 -4.09
C ARG A 21 1.62 -0.54 -3.20
N ALA A 22 2.03 0.70 -2.91
CA ALA A 22 1.23 1.64 -2.14
C ALA A 22 -0.08 1.98 -2.84
N ILE A 23 -0.04 2.28 -4.14
CA ILE A 23 -1.23 2.51 -4.95
C ILE A 23 -2.18 1.31 -4.88
N ARG A 24 -1.66 0.09 -5.11
CA ARG A 24 -2.47 -1.12 -5.07
C ARG A 24 -3.11 -1.38 -3.70
N VAL A 25 -2.36 -1.19 -2.62
CA VAL A 25 -2.88 -1.37 -1.25
C VAL A 25 -3.94 -0.30 -0.95
N ALA A 26 -3.76 0.93 -1.41
CA ALA A 26 -4.75 1.99 -1.25
C ALA A 26 -6.05 1.70 -2.01
N ASP A 27 -5.98 1.22 -3.25
CA ASP A 27 -7.17 0.80 -4.00
C ASP A 27 -7.91 -0.34 -3.27
N GLN A 28 -7.18 -1.35 -2.77
CA GLN A 28 -7.76 -2.48 -2.04
C GLN A 28 -8.46 -2.04 -0.75
N LEU A 29 -7.79 -1.25 0.08
CA LEU A 29 -8.36 -0.73 1.32
C LEU A 29 -9.50 0.25 1.07
N GLY A 30 -9.41 1.09 0.04
CA GLY A 30 -10.47 2.01 -0.36
C GLY A 30 -11.75 1.29 -0.79
N SER A 31 -11.63 0.11 -1.42
CA SER A 31 -12.78 -0.72 -1.79
C SER A 31 -13.45 -1.45 -0.61
N ALA A 32 -12.72 -1.65 0.49
CA ALA A 32 -13.16 -2.42 1.65
C ALA A 32 -12.63 -1.82 2.98
N PRO A 33 -12.96 -0.55 3.32
CA PRO A 33 -12.29 0.18 4.41
C PRO A 33 -12.58 -0.36 5.82
N HIS A 34 -13.61 -1.19 5.96
CA HIS A 34 -14.00 -1.83 7.22
C HIS A 34 -13.36 -3.21 7.41
N GLU A 35 -12.66 -3.72 6.40
CA GLU A 35 -12.01 -5.02 6.43
C GLU A 35 -10.58 -4.92 6.97
N SER A 36 -10.08 -6.03 7.52
CA SER A 36 -8.68 -6.11 7.92
C SER A 36 -7.76 -6.17 6.69
N ILE A 37 -6.50 -5.76 6.83
CA ILE A 37 -5.49 -5.82 5.74
C ILE A 37 -5.47 -7.21 5.06
N PRO A 38 -5.46 -8.35 5.78
CA PRO A 38 -5.47 -9.64 5.12
C PRO A 38 -6.74 -9.94 4.33
N LYS A 39 -7.87 -9.37 4.71
CA LYS A 39 -9.15 -9.59 4.05
C LYS A 39 -9.31 -8.68 2.83
N ALA A 40 -8.88 -7.42 2.94
CA ALA A 40 -8.91 -6.43 1.86
C ALA A 40 -7.83 -6.68 0.78
N CYS A 41 -6.62 -7.06 1.17
CA CYS A 41 -5.47 -7.15 0.24
C CYS A 41 -5.37 -8.48 -0.51
N GLY A 42 -6.17 -9.50 -0.15
CA GLY A 42 -6.24 -10.78 -0.84
C GLY A 42 -5.47 -11.90 -0.13
N GLY A 43 -4.64 -12.65 -0.87
CA GLY A 43 -3.95 -13.83 -0.35
C GLY A 43 -2.83 -13.51 0.65
N TRP A 44 -2.16 -14.57 1.15
CA TRP A 44 -1.07 -14.42 2.12
C TRP A 44 0.13 -13.63 1.58
N ALA A 45 0.43 -13.75 0.28
CA ALA A 45 1.52 -13.04 -0.36
C ALA A 45 1.26 -11.53 -0.40
N GLU A 46 0.04 -11.14 -0.78
CA GLU A 46 -0.43 -9.77 -0.86
C GLU A 46 -0.55 -9.14 0.53
N SER A 47 -1.09 -9.89 1.49
CA SER A 47 -1.15 -9.47 2.90
C SER A 47 0.24 -9.17 3.46
N LYS A 48 1.21 -10.06 3.23
CA LYS A 48 2.60 -9.86 3.67
C LYS A 48 3.26 -8.69 2.94
N ALA A 49 2.96 -8.49 1.67
CA ALA A 49 3.42 -7.35 0.89
C ALA A 49 2.89 -6.03 1.46
N ALA A 50 1.61 -5.98 1.85
CA ALA A 50 0.99 -4.82 2.50
C ALA A 50 1.59 -4.56 3.88
N TYR A 51 1.79 -5.59 4.71
CA TYR A 51 2.46 -5.40 5.99
C TYR A 51 3.87 -4.86 5.84
N ARG A 52 4.68 -5.38 4.89
CA ARG A 52 6.03 -4.87 4.62
C ARG A 52 6.05 -3.42 4.12
N LEU A 53 4.98 -2.97 3.47
CA LEU A 53 4.84 -1.57 3.07
C LEU A 53 4.69 -0.66 4.30
N PHE A 54 3.89 -1.08 5.29
CA PHE A 54 3.69 -0.33 6.53
C PHE A 54 4.83 -0.51 7.55
N ASP A 55 5.53 -1.64 7.50
CA ASP A 55 6.64 -2.02 8.38
C ASP A 55 7.99 -1.43 7.91
N ASN A 56 7.97 -0.29 7.21
CA ASN A 56 9.18 0.28 6.63
C ASN A 56 10.01 0.99 7.74
N PRO A 57 11.22 0.49 8.10
CA PRO A 57 12.01 1.07 9.20
C PRO A 57 12.64 2.43 8.86
N GLU A 58 12.66 2.85 7.59
CA GLU A 58 13.28 4.11 7.14
C GLU A 58 12.28 5.29 7.07
N GLY A 59 11.42 5.41 8.09
CA GLY A 59 10.48 6.53 8.24
C GLY A 59 10.20 6.94 9.69
N GLY A 60 10.96 6.41 10.64
CA GLY A 60 10.93 6.84 12.04
C GLY A 60 12.03 7.89 12.27
N VAL A 61 11.65 9.02 12.85
CA VAL A 61 12.52 10.12 13.28
C VAL A 61 13.83 9.60 13.89
N GLY A 62 14.95 10.03 13.32
CA GLY A 62 16.33 9.84 13.76
C GLY A 62 17.28 10.59 12.84
#